data_AF-A0A9D5DN46-F1
#
_entry.id   AF-A0A9D5DN46-F1
#
_cell.length_a   1.000
_cell.length_b   1.000
_cell.length_c   1.000
_cell.angle_alpha   90.00
_cell.angle_beta   90.00
_cell.angle_gamma   90.00
#
_symmetry.space_group_name_H-M   'P 1'
#
loop_
_entity.id
_entity.type
_entity.pdbx_description
1 polymer ?
#
loop_
_entity_poly.entity_id
_entity_poly.type
_entity_poly.pdbx_seq_one_letter_code
_entity_poly.pdbx_strand_id
1 'polypeptide(L)' 'MDNTQKYTNWDLLPDTLTALHISHFLGISRRRVYELFQIQVQQGGIPNFQIGASKRVDKADFKQWITQRKEETK' A
#
# COMPACT_ATOMS: atom_id res chain seq x y z
N MET A 1 9.27 -20.60 6.09
CA MET A 1 8.91 -20.77 4.66
C MET A 1 8.62 -19.39 4.11
N ASP A 2 9.62 -18.78 3.47
CA ASP A 2 9.54 -17.43 2.93
C ASP A 2 8.67 -17.41 1.67
N ASN A 3 7.45 -16.90 1.82
CA ASN A 3 6.48 -16.74 0.73
C ASN A 3 6.49 -15.28 0.20
N THR A 4 7.69 -14.70 0.09
CA THR A 4 7.91 -13.26 -0.18
C THR A 4 7.68 -12.84 -1.63
N GLN A 5 7.32 -13.77 -2.53
CA GLN A 5 7.32 -13.52 -3.98
C GLN A 5 5.94 -13.42 -4.66
N LYS A 6 4.83 -13.43 -3.91
CA LYS A 6 3.49 -13.52 -4.55
C LYS A 6 2.94 -12.20 -5.10
N TYR A 7 3.49 -11.05 -4.72
CA TYR A 7 2.92 -9.73 -5.02
C TYR A 7 3.98 -8.71 -5.49
N THR A 8 4.75 -9.06 -6.51
CA THR A 8 5.85 -8.23 -7.04
C THR A 8 5.48 -7.39 -8.26
N ASN A 9 4.31 -7.62 -8.86
CA ASN A 9 3.83 -6.84 -10.01
C ASN A 9 2.37 -6.42 -9.82
N TRP A 10 1.95 -5.43 -10.61
CA TRP A 10 0.60 -4.87 -10.52
C TRP A 10 -0.48 -5.89 -10.90
N ASP A 11 -0.22 -6.84 -11.77
CA ASP A 11 -1.24 -7.77 -12.28
C ASP A 11 -1.60 -8.86 -11.26
N LEU A 12 -0.65 -9.22 -10.39
CA LEU A 12 -0.84 -10.20 -9.31
C LEU A 12 -1.56 -9.63 -8.09
N LEU A 13 -1.74 -8.31 -8.02
CA LEU A 13 -2.45 -7.67 -6.92
C LEU A 13 -3.97 -7.72 -7.12
N PRO A 14 -4.76 -8.11 -6.11
CA PRO A 14 -6.22 -8.00 -6.16
C PRO A 14 -6.66 -6.53 -6.20
N ASP A 15 -7.90 -6.27 -6.60
CA ASP A 15 -8.43 -4.90 -6.68
C ASP A 15 -8.48 -4.21 -5.31
N THR A 16 -8.67 -4.98 -4.23
CA THR A 16 -8.59 -4.47 -2.86
C THR A 16 -7.35 -5.02 -2.14
N LEU A 17 -6.48 -4.12 -1.71
CA LEU A 17 -5.21 -4.43 -1.09
C LEU A 17 -5.30 -4.51 0.43
N THR A 18 -4.48 -5.40 1.00
CA THR A 18 -4.25 -5.49 2.44
C THR A 18 -2.89 -4.85 2.79
N ALA A 19 -2.66 -4.58 4.07
CA ALA A 19 -1.35 -4.16 4.55
C ALA A 19 -0.24 -5.18 4.22
N LEU A 20 -0.57 -6.47 4.13
CA LEU A 20 0.38 -7.52 3.74
C LEU A 20 0.74 -7.42 2.25
N HIS A 21 -0.24 -7.20 1.37
CA HIS A 21 0.01 -7.01 -0.07
C HIS A 21 0.95 -5.83 -0.31
N ILE A 22 0.66 -4.68 0.32
CA ILE A 22 1.46 -3.46 0.20
C ILE A 22 2.86 -3.67 0.80
N SER A 23 2.96 -4.33 1.95
CA SER A 23 4.23 -4.68 2.60
C SER A 23 5.12 -5.51 1.67
N HIS A 24 4.56 -6.54 1.04
CA HIS A 24 5.30 -7.36 0.08
C HIS A 24 5.67 -6.59 -1.19
N PHE A 25 4.75 -5.80 -1.73
CA PHE A 25 4.97 -5.04 -2.95
C PHE A 25 6.06 -3.96 -2.80
N LEU A 26 6.08 -3.26 -1.66
CA LEU A 26 7.06 -2.19 -1.39
C LEU A 26 8.34 -2.67 -0.71
N GLY A 27 8.39 -3.93 -0.25
CA GLY A 27 9.52 -4.44 0.51
C GLY A 27 9.70 -3.79 1.89
N ILE A 28 8.62 -3.30 2.51
CA ILE A 28 8.63 -2.66 3.84
C ILE A 28 7.82 -3.48 4.84
N SER A 29 8.03 -3.28 6.14
CA SER A 29 7.28 -4.01 7.16
C SER A 29 5.79 -3.62 7.19
N ARG A 30 4.90 -4.55 7.55
CA ARG A 30 3.46 -4.26 7.75
C ARG A 30 3.25 -3.11 8.73
N ARG A 31 4.09 -2.99 9.77
CA ARG A 31 4.04 -1.87 10.72
C ARG A 31 4.20 -0.53 10.00
N ARG A 32 5.20 -0.39 9.12
CA ARG A 32 5.40 0.84 8.34
C ARG A 32 4.20 1.14 7.45
N VAL A 33 3.56 0.13 6.88
CA VAL A 33 2.32 0.32 6.12
C VAL A 33 1.20 0.91 6.98
N TYR A 34 1.03 0.42 8.22
CA TYR A 34 0.05 0.99 9.15
C TYR A 34 0.39 2.41 9.60
N GLU A 35 1.68 2.74 9.78
CA GLU A 35 2.10 4.12 10.03
C GLU A 35 1.71 5.03 8.84
N LEU A 36 1.94 4.57 7.60
CA LEU A 36 1.51 5.29 6.39
C LEU A 36 -0.02 5.42 6.28
N PHE A 37 -0.80 4.49 6.83
CA PHE A 37 -2.26 4.62 6.90
C PHE A 37 -2.75 5.69 7.90
N GLN A 38 -1.90 6.09 8.85
CA GLN A 38 -2.21 7.11 9.86
C GLN A 38 -1.82 8.52 9.41
N ILE A 39 -0.92 8.63 8.44
CA ILE A 39 -0.53 9.91 7.85
C ILE A 39 -1.64 10.40 6.92
N GLN A 40 -1.86 11.71 6.87
CA GLN A 40 -2.78 12.32 5.93
C GLN A 40 -2.29 12.13 4.48
N VAL A 41 -3.20 11.88 3.54
CA VAL A 41 -2.83 11.61 2.13
C VAL A 41 -2.03 12.77 1.52
N GLN A 42 -2.40 14.01 1.87
CA GLN A 42 -1.70 15.24 1.43
C GLN A 42 -0.26 15.35 1.95
N GLN A 43 0.08 14.62 3.02
CA GLN A 43 1.39 14.63 3.67
C GLN A 43 2.20 13.36 3.39
N GLY A 44 1.77 12.54 2.43
CA GLY A 44 2.47 11.31 2.08
C GLY A 44 1.78 10.01 2.52
N GLY A 45 0.65 10.08 3.23
CA GLY A 45 -0.07 8.90 3.70
C GLY A 45 -0.72 8.08 2.58
N ILE A 46 -0.86 6.77 2.79
CA ILE A 46 -1.53 5.88 1.82
C ILE A 46 -3.05 6.02 2.00
N PRO A 47 -3.80 6.36 0.93
CA PRO A 47 -5.26 6.40 0.98
C PRO A 47 -5.80 5.02 1.38
N ASN A 48 -6.64 4.98 2.41
CA ASN A 48 -7.19 3.73 2.93
C ASN A 48 -8.60 3.93 3.46
N PHE A 49 -9.36 2.84 3.47
CA PHE A 49 -10.68 2.77 4.08
C PHE A 49 -10.74 1.61 5.07
N GLN A 50 -11.71 1.68 5.98
CA GLN A 50 -11.83 0.73 7.08
C GLN A 50 -13.01 -0.20 6.87
N ILE A 51 -12.78 -1.49 7.06
CA ILE A 51 -13.82 -2.53 7.15
C ILE A 51 -13.61 -3.24 8.50
N GLY A 52 -14.49 -2.96 9.46
CA GLY A 52 -14.32 -3.45 10.84
C GLY A 52 -13.00 -2.98 11.45
N ALA A 53 -12.17 -3.89 11.96
CA ALA A 53 -10.84 -3.59 12.48
C ALA A 53 -9.74 -3.57 11.40
N SER A 54 -10.08 -3.86 10.15
CA SER A 54 -9.14 -3.96 9.04
C SER A 54 -9.08 -2.67 8.23
N LYS A 55 -7.87 -2.29 7.78
CA LYS A 55 -7.67 -1.28 6.74
C LYS A 55 -7.49 -1.94 5.37
N ARG A 56 -8.05 -1.31 4.34
CA ARG A 56 -7.99 -1.72 2.93
C ARG A 56 -7.66 -0.53 2.06
N VAL A 57 -7.10 -0.80 0.89
CA VAL A 57 -6.70 0.22 -0.08
C VAL A 57 -7.16 -0.24 -1.44
N ASP A 58 -7.74 0.66 -2.23
CA ASP A 58 -8.06 0.36 -3.63
C ASP A 58 -6.76 0.30 -4.46
N LYS A 59 -6.66 -0.66 -5.37
CA LYS A 59 -5.48 -0.85 -6.21
C LYS A 59 -5.21 0.37 -7.10
N ALA A 60 -6.23 1.04 -7.62
CA ALA A 60 -6.08 2.26 -8.42
C ALA A 60 -5.53 3.41 -7.57
N ASP A 61 -6.08 3.61 -6.37
CA ASP A 61 -5.60 4.62 -5.43
C ASP A 61 -4.14 4.38 -5.03
N PHE A 62 -3.77 3.12 -4.79
CA PHE A 62 -2.39 2.77 -4.46
C PHE A 62 -1.43 3.05 -5.62
N LYS A 63 -1.83 2.73 -6.87
CA LYS A 63 -1.05 3.08 -8.07
C LYS A 63 -0.82 4.58 -8.16
N GLN A 64 -1.87 5.36 -7.99
CA GLN A 64 -1.81 6.82 -8.04
C GLN A 64 -0.89 7.38 -6.94
N TRP A 65 -1.02 6.86 -5.71
CA TRP A 65 -0.17 7.25 -4.59
C TRP A 65 1.32 7.01 -4.89
N ILE A 66 1.68 5.86 -5.48
CA ILE A 66 3.07 5.58 -5.88
C ILE A 66 3.57 6.58 -6.92
N THR A 67 2.76 6.90 -7.92
CA THR A 67 3.11 7.90 -8.95
C THR A 67 3.40 9.26 -8.32
N GLN A 68 2.52 9.73 -7.42
CA GLN A 68 2.70 11.00 -6.71
C GLN A 68 4.00 11.02 -5.89
N ARG A 69 4.32 9.95 -5.15
CA ARG A 69 5.57 9.86 -4.38
C ARG A 69 6.82 9.94 -5.25
N LYS A 70 6.77 9.39 -6.46
CA LYS A 70 7.88 9.46 -7.42
C LYS A 70 8.04 10.85 -8.02
N GLU A 71 6.95 11.58 -8.21
CA GLU A 71 6.97 12.95 -8.75
C GLU A 71 7.48 13.95 -7.71
N GLU A 72 7.12 13.82 -6.44
CA GLU A 72 7.61 14.68 -5.35
C GLU A 72 9.12 14.59 -5.09
N THR A 73 9.76 13.52 -5.56
CA THR A 73 11.21 13.32 -5.39
C THR A 73 12.01 13.89 -6.58
N LYS A 74 11.34 14.36 -7.64
CA LYS A 74 11.99 15.04 -8.78
C LYS A 74 12.13 16.53 -8.51
#